data_AF-A0AAD2GYG2-F1
#
_entry.id   AF-A0AAD2GYG2-F1
#
_cell.length_a   1.000
_cell.length_b   1.000
_cell.length_c   1.000
_cell.angle_alpha   90.00
_cell.angle_beta   90.00
_cell.angle_gamma   90.00
#
_symmetry.space_group_name_H-M   'P 1'
#
loop_
_entity.id
_entity.type
_entity.pdbx_description
1 polymer ?
#
loop_
_entity_poly.entity_id
_entity_poly.type
_entity_poly.pdbx_seq_one_letter_code
_entity_poly.pdbx_strand_id
1 'polypeptide(L)'
;MEVMAGGVKGDAVFTEFTTIVHESLSNEDIPVEFRHQVLQLTLTFMCGIGQLSPGAYFLRLDLFPSIASFIKSPETEMYTFEAVLLLTLLANFHKSKSNPYLQRIHETDDQDLMRKICWASNFALDAVIKTYQEISDDDPAQTFTAALGSMMSMLRPDRA
;
A
#
# COMPACT_ATOMS: atom_id res chain seq x y z
N MET A 1 0.45 -21.52 -24.65
CA MET A 1 1.54 -20.53 -24.42
C MET A 1 2.18 -20.92 -23.08
N GLU A 2 3.01 -21.96 -23.09
CA GLU A 2 3.61 -22.60 -21.91
C GLU A 2 5.10 -22.27 -21.84
N VAL A 3 5.46 -21.01 -21.59
CA VAL A 3 6.87 -20.62 -21.39
C VAL A 3 6.93 -19.49 -20.37
N MET A 4 6.62 -19.78 -19.11
CA MET A 4 6.99 -18.89 -17.99
C MET A 4 7.66 -19.62 -16.82
N ALA A 5 7.68 -20.96 -16.81
CA ALA A 5 8.45 -21.75 -15.86
C ALA A 5 9.01 -22.99 -16.57
N GLY A 6 10.26 -22.94 -17.02
CA GLY A 6 10.92 -24.12 -17.58
C GLY A 6 10.90 -25.29 -16.59
N GLY A 7 10.27 -26.40 -16.98
CA GLY A 7 10.37 -27.72 -16.33
C GLY A 7 9.71 -27.90 -14.96
N VAL A 8 9.32 -26.83 -14.26
CA VAL A 8 8.65 -26.89 -12.95
C VAL A 8 7.18 -26.50 -13.16
N LYS A 9 6.24 -27.17 -12.47
CA LYS A 9 4.79 -26.85 -12.47
C LYS A 9 4.47 -25.48 -11.82
N GLY A 10 5.26 -24.44 -12.10
CA GLY A 10 5.15 -23.12 -11.50
C GLY A 10 3.80 -22.47 -11.75
N ASP A 11 3.23 -22.67 -12.95
CA ASP A 11 1.91 -22.16 -13.30
C ASP A 11 0.82 -22.73 -12.37
N ALA A 12 0.89 -24.02 -12.05
CA ALA A 12 -0.04 -24.66 -11.12
C ALA A 12 0.14 -24.11 -9.70
N VAL A 13 1.40 -23.99 -9.24
CA VAL A 13 1.72 -23.49 -7.89
C VAL A 13 1.24 -22.05 -7.70
N PHE A 14 1.51 -21.14 -8.63
CA PHE A 14 1.10 -19.74 -8.48
C PHE A 14 -0.41 -19.54 -8.65
N THR A 15 -1.05 -20.36 -9.47
CA THR A 15 -2.52 -20.35 -9.60
C THR A 15 -3.19 -20.86 -8.31
N GLU A 16 -2.66 -21.94 -7.73
CA GLU A 16 -3.12 -22.47 -6.45
C GLU A 16 -2.89 -21.45 -5.34
N PHE A 17 -1.71 -20.81 -5.31
CA PHE A 17 -1.39 -19.76 -4.35
C PHE A 17 -2.37 -18.59 -4.40
N THR A 18 -2.64 -18.02 -5.58
CA THR A 18 -3.61 -16.91 -5.70
C THR A 18 -5.03 -17.33 -5.34
N THR A 19 -5.40 -18.58 -5.63
CA THR A 19 -6.71 -19.14 -5.24
C THR A 19 -6.83 -19.25 -3.73
N ILE A 20 -5.81 -19.78 -3.04
CA ILE A 20 -5.78 -19.85 -1.57
C ILE A 20 -5.87 -18.46 -0.96
N VAL A 21 -5.16 -17.47 -1.51
CA VAL A 21 -5.25 -16.07 -1.06
C VAL A 21 -6.67 -15.53 -1.21
N HIS A 22 -7.30 -15.75 -2.37
CA HIS A 22 -8.67 -15.32 -2.65
C HIS A 22 -9.67 -15.90 -1.64
N GLU A 23 -9.63 -17.22 -1.45
CA GLU A 23 -10.51 -17.96 -0.55
C GLU A 23 -10.29 -17.54 0.91
N SER A 24 -9.02 -17.39 1.32
CA SER A 24 -8.68 -17.03 2.69
C SER A 24 -9.11 -15.61 3.07
N LEU A 25 -9.00 -14.65 2.13
CA LEU A 25 -9.39 -13.27 2.38
C LEU A 25 -10.91 -13.05 2.35
N SER A 26 -11.64 -13.85 1.57
CA SER A 26 -13.09 -13.72 1.40
C SER A 26 -13.92 -14.52 2.40
N ASN A 27 -13.36 -15.58 2.99
CA ASN A 27 -14.07 -16.45 3.91
C ASN A 27 -14.14 -15.85 5.33
N GLU A 28 -15.36 -15.51 5.76
CA GLU A 28 -15.63 -14.95 7.09
C GLU A 28 -15.50 -15.98 8.21
N ASP A 29 -15.60 -17.29 7.92
CA ASP A 29 -15.44 -18.36 8.92
C ASP A 29 -13.98 -18.54 9.36
N ILE A 30 -13.03 -17.98 8.60
CA ILE A 30 -11.60 -18.06 8.92
C ILE A 30 -11.26 -16.98 9.96
N PRO A 31 -10.52 -17.33 11.04
CA PRO A 31 -10.09 -16.38 12.04
C PRO A 31 -9.42 -15.15 11.44
N VAL A 32 -9.79 -13.97 11.95
CA VAL A 32 -9.33 -12.66 11.50
C VAL A 32 -7.81 -12.58 11.44
N GLU A 33 -7.12 -13.12 12.43
CA GLU A 33 -5.66 -13.15 12.53
C GLU A 33 -5.03 -13.95 11.39
N PHE A 34 -5.65 -15.06 10.99
CA PHE A 34 -5.17 -15.86 9.88
C PHE A 34 -5.39 -15.13 8.55
N ARG A 35 -6.56 -14.51 8.35
CA ARG A 35 -6.81 -13.71 7.14
C ARG A 35 -5.82 -12.54 7.04
N HIS A 36 -5.51 -11.90 8.17
CA HIS A 36 -4.50 -10.84 8.24
C HIS A 36 -3.09 -11.34 7.90
N GLN A 37 -2.68 -12.51 8.39
CA GLN A 37 -1.42 -13.14 8.00
C GLN A 37 -1.34 -13.42 6.49
N VAL A 38 -2.45 -13.88 5.89
CA VAL A 38 -2.53 -14.09 4.44
C VAL A 38 -2.41 -12.77 3.68
N LEU A 39 -3.03 -11.70 4.18
CA LEU A 39 -2.85 -10.36 3.63
C LEU A 39 -1.38 -9.92 3.65
N GLN A 40 -0.71 -10.06 4.81
CA GLN A 40 0.70 -9.70 4.98
C GLN A 40 1.65 -10.54 4.12
N LEU A 41 1.38 -11.85 4.01
CA LEU A 41 2.11 -12.75 3.12
C LEU A 41 2.00 -12.28 1.66
N THR A 42 0.78 -11.98 1.22
CA THR A 42 0.51 -11.53 -0.14
C THR A 42 1.20 -10.19 -0.43
N LEU A 43 1.11 -9.25 0.52
CA LEU A 43 1.77 -7.96 0.43
C LEU A 43 3.29 -8.09 0.33
N THR A 44 3.89 -8.87 1.22
CA THR A 44 5.34 -9.13 1.24
C THR A 44 5.79 -9.82 -0.05
N PHE A 45 5.01 -10.79 -0.52
CA PHE A 45 5.28 -11.47 -1.79
C PHE A 45 5.28 -10.48 -2.95
N MET A 46 4.21 -9.69 -3.12
CA MET A 46 4.08 -8.71 -4.20
C MET A 46 5.17 -7.64 -4.16
N CYS A 47 5.55 -7.16 -2.97
CA CYS A 47 6.70 -6.27 -2.79
C CYS A 47 8.01 -6.94 -3.23
N GLY A 48 8.22 -8.20 -2.84
CA GLY A 48 9.46 -8.93 -3.12
C GLY A 48 9.66 -9.29 -4.59
N ILE A 49 8.59 -9.66 -5.30
CA ILE A 49 8.66 -10.00 -6.73
C ILE A 49 8.68 -8.77 -7.65
N GLY A 50 8.23 -7.61 -7.16
CA GLY A 50 8.15 -6.39 -7.94
C GLY A 50 7.30 -6.54 -9.21
N GLN A 51 7.94 -6.42 -10.38
CA GLN A 51 7.29 -6.47 -11.70
C GLN A 51 7.56 -7.77 -12.47
N LEU A 52 8.05 -8.81 -11.77
CA LEU A 52 8.37 -10.11 -12.37
C LEU A 52 7.12 -10.95 -12.67
N SER A 53 7.29 -12.00 -13.48
CA SER A 53 6.20 -12.85 -13.98
C SER A 53 5.28 -13.48 -12.92
N PRO A 54 5.71 -13.83 -11.68
CA PRO A 54 4.79 -14.38 -10.68
C PRO A 54 3.65 -13.43 -10.29
N GLY A 55 3.86 -12.11 -10.40
CA GLY A 55 2.83 -11.12 -10.07
C GLY A 55 1.69 -11.08 -11.08
N ALA A 56 1.94 -11.53 -12.31
CA ALA A 56 0.92 -11.58 -13.35
C ALA A 56 -0.20 -12.59 -13.02
N TYR A 57 0.05 -13.58 -12.15
CA TYR A 57 -0.99 -14.51 -11.69
C TYR A 57 -2.07 -13.80 -10.87
N PHE A 58 -1.69 -12.75 -10.14
CA PHE A 58 -2.63 -11.90 -9.41
C PHE A 58 -3.50 -11.06 -10.34
N LEU A 59 -3.10 -10.83 -11.59
CA LEU A 59 -3.97 -10.17 -12.58
C LEU A 59 -5.00 -11.13 -13.21
N ARG A 60 -4.78 -12.45 -13.12
CA ARG A 60 -5.65 -13.47 -13.73
C ARG A 60 -6.85 -13.81 -12.86
N LEU A 61 -6.66 -13.82 -11.54
CA LEU A 61 -7.73 -14.01 -10.57
C LEU A 61 -8.09 -12.66 -9.96
N ASP A 62 -9.36 -12.28 -10.05
CA ASP A 62 -9.82 -10.99 -9.54
C ASP A 62 -9.95 -11.02 -8.01
N LEU A 63 -8.93 -10.51 -7.31
CA LEU A 63 -8.93 -10.37 -5.86
C LEU A 63 -9.67 -9.11 -5.38
N PHE A 64 -10.09 -8.22 -6.28
CA PHE A 64 -10.70 -6.95 -5.90
C PHE A 64 -11.90 -7.14 -4.96
N PRO A 65 -12.86 -8.07 -5.24
CA PRO A 65 -14.00 -8.28 -4.34
C PRO A 65 -13.59 -8.76 -2.95
N SER A 66 -12.63 -9.68 -2.85
CA SER A 66 -12.14 -10.21 -1.56
C SER A 66 -11.45 -9.14 -0.74
N ILE A 67 -10.59 -8.34 -1.37
CA ILE A 67 -9.89 -7.22 -0.71
C ILE A 67 -10.89 -6.14 -0.29
N ALA A 68 -11.86 -5.80 -1.15
CA ALA A 68 -12.90 -4.83 -0.83
C ALA A 68 -13.78 -5.30 0.34
N SER A 69 -14.16 -6.58 0.37
CA SER A 69 -14.89 -7.16 1.50
C SER A 69 -14.07 -7.08 2.79
N PHE A 70 -12.79 -7.47 2.73
CA PHE A 70 -11.87 -7.42 3.85
C PHE A 70 -11.70 -5.98 4.42
N ILE A 71 -11.61 -4.96 3.55
CA ILE A 71 -11.52 -3.55 3.97
C ILE A 71 -12.80 -3.10 4.68
N LYS A 72 -13.97 -3.50 4.17
CA LYS A 72 -15.25 -3.02 4.67
C LYS A 72 -15.73 -3.75 5.92
N SER A 73 -15.34 -5.01 6.10
CA SER A 73 -15.75 -5.82 7.26
C SER A 73 -15.33 -5.16 8.59
N PRO A 74 -16.25 -5.03 9.57
CA PRO A 74 -15.93 -4.45 10.87
C PRO A 74 -14.82 -5.18 11.64
N GLU A 75 -14.65 -6.48 11.39
CA GLU A 75 -13.65 -7.29 12.09
C GLU A 75 -12.23 -7.07 11.55
N THR A 76 -12.10 -6.71 10.28
CA THR A 76 -10.80 -6.51 9.61
C THR A 76 -10.49 -5.06 9.24
N GLU A 77 -11.37 -4.11 9.56
CA GLU A 77 -11.15 -2.72 9.21
C GLU A 77 -9.90 -2.09 9.86
N MET A 78 -9.43 -2.63 10.99
CA MET A 78 -8.16 -2.22 11.60
C MET A 78 -6.95 -2.44 10.68
N TYR A 79 -7.08 -3.35 9.70
CA TYR A 79 -6.05 -3.68 8.71
C TYR A 79 -6.27 -2.98 7.36
N THR A 80 -7.17 -1.99 7.31
CA THR A 80 -7.52 -1.25 6.07
C THR A 80 -6.28 -0.70 5.36
N PHE A 81 -5.31 -0.15 6.11
CA PHE A 81 -4.10 0.42 5.51
C PHE A 81 -3.32 -0.61 4.68
N GLU A 82 -3.06 -1.79 5.23
CA GLU A 82 -2.32 -2.86 4.55
C GLU A 82 -3.10 -3.40 3.34
N ALA A 83 -4.42 -3.53 3.47
CA ALA A 83 -5.28 -3.99 2.38
C ALA A 83 -5.34 -2.99 1.21
N VAL A 84 -5.43 -1.69 1.51
CA VAL A 84 -5.35 -0.62 0.51
C VAL A 84 -3.96 -0.56 -0.13
N LEU A 85 -2.90 -0.80 0.65
CA LEU A 85 -1.53 -0.87 0.12
C LEU A 85 -1.37 -2.04 -0.86
N LEU A 86 -1.88 -3.23 -0.53
CA LEU A 86 -1.90 -4.37 -1.46
C LEU A 86 -2.66 -4.03 -2.75
N LEU A 87 -3.86 -3.45 -2.63
CA LEU A 87 -4.66 -3.03 -3.78
C LEU A 87 -3.89 -2.04 -4.67
N THR A 88 -3.14 -1.12 -4.05
CA THR A 88 -2.29 -0.14 -4.75
C THR A 88 -1.13 -0.80 -5.48
N LEU A 89 -0.50 -1.83 -4.90
CA LEU A 89 0.55 -2.60 -5.58
C LEU A 89 -0.01 -3.35 -6.78
N LEU A 90 -1.17 -4.00 -6.62
CA LEU A 90 -1.84 -4.73 -7.70
C LEU A 90 -2.25 -3.78 -8.84
N ALA A 91 -2.78 -2.60 -8.53
CA ALA A 91 -3.13 -1.59 -9.52
C ALA A 91 -1.91 -0.96 -10.24
N ASN A 92 -0.74 -0.92 -9.58
CA ASN A 92 0.50 -0.44 -10.18
C ASN A 92 1.30 -1.54 -10.91
N PHE A 93 0.95 -2.81 -10.76
CA PHE A 93 1.62 -3.91 -11.46
C PHE A 93 1.43 -3.76 -12.98
N HIS A 94 2.55 -3.74 -13.71
CA HIS A 94 2.62 -3.44 -15.16
C HIS A 94 1.71 -2.27 -15.55
N LYS A 95 1.80 -1.16 -14.79
CA LYS A 95 0.93 0.02 -14.89
C LYS A 95 0.54 0.34 -16.33
N SER A 96 -0.64 -0.10 -16.70
CA SER A 96 -1.22 -0.01 -18.04
C SER A 96 -2.72 0.19 -17.88
N LYS A 97 -3.36 0.80 -18.88
CA LYS A 97 -4.82 0.99 -18.88
C LYS A 97 -5.59 -0.33 -18.87
N SER A 98 -4.92 -1.43 -19.21
CA SER A 98 -5.45 -2.79 -19.18
C SER A 98 -5.31 -3.49 -17.82
N ASN A 99 -4.76 -2.83 -16.79
CA ASN A 99 -4.70 -3.43 -15.46
C ASN A 99 -6.13 -3.49 -14.86
N PRO A 100 -6.66 -4.68 -14.56
CA PRO A 100 -8.03 -4.85 -14.09
C PRO A 100 -8.28 -4.16 -12.75
N TYR A 101 -7.30 -4.13 -11.84
CA TYR A 101 -7.44 -3.46 -10.55
C TYR A 101 -7.55 -1.94 -10.70
N LEU A 102 -6.76 -1.35 -11.60
CA LEU A 102 -6.84 0.08 -11.89
C LEU A 102 -8.21 0.45 -12.46
N GLN A 103 -8.74 -0.39 -13.36
CA GLN A 103 -10.08 -0.22 -13.92
C GLN A 103 -11.16 -0.35 -12.83
N ARG A 104 -11.10 -1.38 -11.98
CA ARG A 104 -12.04 -1.59 -10.87
C ARG A 104 -12.06 -0.43 -9.87
N ILE A 105 -10.89 0.11 -9.52
CA ILE A 105 -10.78 1.29 -8.64
C ILE A 105 -11.42 2.51 -9.30
N HIS A 106 -11.27 2.68 -10.61
CA HIS A 106 -11.87 3.80 -11.34
C HIS A 106 -13.39 3.67 -11.49
N GLU A 107 -13.91 2.45 -11.61
CA GLU A 107 -15.32 2.17 -11.88
C GLU A 107 -16.16 1.92 -10.62
N THR A 108 -15.55 1.77 -9.44
CA THR A 108 -16.29 1.47 -8.20
C THR A 108 -17.16 2.66 -7.76
N ASP A 109 -18.41 2.35 -7.39
CA ASP A 109 -19.39 3.28 -6.81
C ASP A 109 -19.57 3.07 -5.30
N ASP A 110 -18.82 2.13 -4.71
CA ASP A 110 -18.87 1.77 -3.30
C ASP A 110 -18.28 2.89 -2.42
N GLN A 111 -19.18 3.72 -1.88
CA GLN A 111 -18.80 4.88 -1.07
C GLN A 111 -18.04 4.52 0.20
N ASP A 112 -18.32 3.35 0.80
CA ASP A 112 -17.60 2.93 2.01
C ASP A 112 -16.16 2.55 1.68
N LEU A 113 -15.98 1.75 0.62
CA LEU A 113 -14.65 1.42 0.11
C LEU A 113 -13.86 2.68 -0.27
N MET A 114 -14.48 3.60 -1.03
CA MET A 114 -13.85 4.87 -1.43
C MET A 114 -13.39 5.68 -0.21
N ARG A 115 -14.25 5.81 0.81
CA ARG A 115 -13.93 6.53 2.05
C ARG A 115 -12.75 5.89 2.78
N LYS A 116 -12.72 4.56 2.89
CA LYS A 116 -11.63 3.82 3.55
C LYS A 116 -10.30 3.94 2.78
N ILE A 117 -10.33 3.96 1.44
CA ILE A 117 -9.15 4.25 0.59
C ILE A 117 -8.64 5.67 0.82
N CYS A 118 -9.52 6.68 0.85
CA CYS A 118 -9.13 8.05 1.14
C CYS A 118 -8.53 8.19 2.54
N TRP A 119 -9.12 7.53 3.54
CA TRP A 119 -8.59 7.50 4.90
C TRP A 119 -7.17 6.92 4.95
N ALA A 120 -6.95 5.74 4.35
CA ALA A 120 -5.63 5.11 4.31
C ALA A 120 -4.60 5.97 3.57
N SER A 121 -5.02 6.65 2.50
CA SER A 121 -4.16 7.56 1.73
C SER A 121 -3.77 8.79 2.55
N ASN A 122 -4.71 9.40 3.26
CA ASN A 122 -4.45 10.53 4.15
C ASN A 122 -3.53 10.13 5.30
N PHE A 123 -3.74 8.95 5.89
CA PHE A 123 -2.87 8.40 6.93
C PHE A 123 -1.42 8.24 6.44
N ALA A 124 -1.22 7.64 5.26
CA ALA A 124 0.11 7.52 4.66
C ALA A 124 0.76 8.89 4.41
N LEU A 125 0.00 9.83 3.85
CA LEU A 125 0.53 11.17 3.54
C LEU A 125 0.94 11.93 4.80
N ASP A 126 0.10 11.91 5.83
CA ASP A 126 0.38 12.54 7.12
C ASP A 126 1.63 11.93 7.78
N ALA A 127 1.78 10.60 7.75
CA ALA A 127 2.96 9.91 8.26
C ALA A 127 4.23 10.34 7.51
N VAL A 128 4.20 10.34 6.17
CA VAL A 128 5.37 10.73 5.35
C VAL A 128 5.72 12.20 5.56
N ILE A 129 4.74 13.10 5.67
CA ILE A 129 4.98 14.52 5.95
C ILE A 129 5.67 14.70 7.31
N LYS A 130 5.16 14.04 8.36
CA LYS A 130 5.77 14.11 9.69
C LYS A 130 7.19 13.59 9.70
N THR A 131 7.44 12.42 9.12
CA THR A 131 8.79 11.86 9.01
C THR A 131 9.73 12.78 8.22
N TYR A 132 9.24 13.42 7.15
CA TYR A 132 10.04 14.38 6.40
C TYR A 132 10.38 15.62 7.23
N GLN A 133 9.41 16.17 7.97
CA GLN A 133 9.61 17.31 8.87
C GLN A 133 10.61 16.99 9.99
N GLU A 134 10.48 15.82 10.62
CA GLU A 134 11.41 15.34 11.66
C GLU A 134 12.86 15.29 11.16
N ILE A 135 13.08 14.79 9.94
CA ILE A 135 14.42 14.76 9.33
C ILE A 135 14.91 16.16 8.95
N SER A 136 14.00 17.05 8.52
CA SER A 136 14.35 18.40 8.06
C SER A 136 14.61 19.39 9.20
N ASP A 137 14.00 19.20 10.37
CA ASP A 137 14.16 20.07 11.56
C ASP A 137 15.53 19.89 12.26
N ASP A 138 16.36 18.93 11.81
CA ASP A 138 17.71 18.68 12.33
C ASP A 138 18.79 19.69 11.85
N ASP A 139 18.44 20.79 11.15
CA ASP A 139 19.39 21.85 10.80
C ASP A 139 19.56 22.87 11.96
N PRO A 140 20.68 22.84 12.72
CA PRO A 140 20.87 23.71 13.89
C PRO A 140 20.86 25.21 13.56
N ALA A 141 21.07 25.58 12.29
CA ALA A 141 21.02 26.96 11.82
C ALA A 141 19.59 27.55 11.81
N GLN A 142 18.54 26.72 11.81
CA GLN A 142 17.13 27.15 11.79
C GLN A 142 16.47 27.18 13.17
N THR A 143 17.23 26.96 14.25
CA THR A 143 16.68 27.07 15.61
C THR A 143 16.24 28.52 15.87
N PHE A 144 15.06 28.71 16.49
CA PHE A 144 14.56 30.04 16.89
C PHE A 144 15.62 30.89 17.60
N THR A 145 16.50 30.26 18.39
CA THR A 145 17.64 30.88 19.07
C THR A 145 18.70 31.43 18.11
N ALA A 146 18.99 30.75 17.01
CA ALA A 146 19.92 31.21 15.97
C ALA A 146 19.32 32.37 15.15
N ALA A 147 18.02 32.31 14.84
CA ALA A 147 17.29 33.40 14.20
C ALA A 147 17.24 34.66 15.09
N LEU A 148 16.93 34.50 16.38
CA LEU A 148 16.97 35.60 17.36
C LEU A 148 18.39 36.16 17.55
N GLY A 149 19.41 35.30 17.61
CA GLY A 149 20.80 35.72 17.70
C GLY A 149 21.24 36.55 16.49
N SER A 150 20.84 36.14 15.29
CA SER A 150 21.07 36.88 14.05
C SER A 150 20.35 38.23 14.04
N MET A 151 19.07 38.28 14.43
CA MET A 151 18.31 39.54 14.55
C MET A 151 18.90 40.50 15.58
N MET A 152 19.32 39.99 16.74
CA MET A 152 20.01 40.80 17.76
C MET A 152 21.37 41.30 17.29
N SER A 153 22.08 40.52 16.46
CA SER A 153 23.34 40.96 15.86
C SER A 153 23.14 42.04 14.80
N MET A 154 22.01 42.02 14.07
CA MET A 154 21.64 43.06 13.10
C MET A 154 21.19 44.37 13.77
N LEU A 155 20.67 44.32 15.01
CA LEU A 155 20.27 45.49 15.78
C LEU A 155 21.44 46.14 16.55
N ARG A 156 22.65 45.57 16.47
CA ARG A 156 23.83 46.12 17.15
C ARG A 156 24.37 47.33 16.37
N PRO A 157 24.50 48.55 16.97
CA PRO A 157 24.78 49.78 16.21
C PRO A 157 26.22 49.98 15.69
N ASP A 158 27.14 49.02 15.87
CA ASP A 158 28.57 49.23 15.60
C ASP A 158 29.05 48.56 14.30
N ARG A 159 28.54 49.02 13.16
CA ARG A 159 29.23 48.92 11.86
C ARG A 159 29.13 50.26 11.12
N ALA A 160 29.96 51.21 11.54
CA ALA A 160 30.41 52.37 10.78
C ALA A 160 31.95 52.46 10.90
#